data_AF-A0A935HLJ3-F1
#
_entry.id   AF-A0A935HLJ3-F1
#
_cell.length_a   1.000
_cell.length_b   1.000
_cell.length_c   1.000
_cell.angle_alpha   90.00
_cell.angle_beta   90.00
_cell.angle_gamma   90.00
#
_symmetry.space_group_name_H-M   'P 1'
#
loop_
_entity.id
_entity.type
_entity.pdbx_description
1 polymer ?
#
loop_
_entity_poly.entity_id
_entity_poly.type
_entity_poly.pdbx_seq_one_letter_code
_entity_poly.pdbx_strand_id
1 'polypeptide(L)'
;MKKLMQHVLLYGLLALLPSMGFSQIPVCGFDGLYKNLMKDPAYAQGVNLMNQAIKAKEAQINAQNLLYKNANIVGGIYELPVVVHVLVPNHEAVGTAYNPSDQSIKDMINNCNTIFAGNNAKNTGPPIPIRLQLAQRSPSCGASTGIDRIDASSIANYKDIGLAHGSGSTGAPKAACK
;
A
#
# COMPACT_ATOMS: atom_id res chain seq x y z
N MET A 1 1.55 59.33 -11.37
CA MET A 1 1.01 58.10 -12.00
C MET A 1 1.99 56.92 -11.99
N LYS A 2 3.26 57.07 -12.44
CA LYS A 2 4.27 55.99 -12.40
C LYS A 2 4.49 55.33 -11.03
N LYS A 3 4.60 56.12 -9.95
CA LYS A 3 4.77 55.58 -8.59
C LYS A 3 3.54 54.80 -8.09
N LEU A 4 2.33 55.22 -8.44
CA LEU A 4 1.09 54.53 -8.06
C LEU A 4 0.97 53.17 -8.77
N MET A 5 1.27 53.12 -10.07
CA MET A 5 1.33 51.86 -10.84
C MET A 5 2.38 50.89 -10.30
N GLN A 6 3.54 51.39 -9.89
CA GLN A 6 4.61 50.56 -9.32
C GLN A 6 4.22 49.95 -7.97
N HIS A 7 3.47 50.66 -7.13
CA HIS A 7 2.99 50.12 -5.85
C HIS A 7 1.84 49.13 -6.06
N VAL A 8 0.94 49.38 -7.01
CA VAL A 8 -0.13 48.43 -7.38
C VAL A 8 0.46 47.13 -7.93
N LEU A 9 1.52 47.20 -8.74
CA LEU A 9 2.25 46.01 -9.21
C LEU A 9 2.98 45.29 -8.07
N LEU A 10 3.62 46.01 -7.14
CA LEU A 10 4.35 45.40 -6.02
C LEU A 10 3.40 44.70 -5.03
N TYR A 11 2.28 45.32 -4.68
CA TYR A 11 1.27 44.73 -3.79
C TYR A 11 0.46 43.63 -4.50
N GLY A 12 0.25 43.74 -5.82
CA GLY A 12 -0.36 42.68 -6.62
C GLY A 12 0.49 41.41 -6.71
N LEU A 13 1.82 41.55 -6.79
CA LEU A 13 2.75 40.41 -6.80
C LEU A 13 2.86 39.75 -5.41
N LEU A 14 2.73 40.52 -4.33
CA LEU A 14 2.81 40.02 -2.95
C LEU A 14 1.56 39.24 -2.52
N ALA A 15 0.41 39.51 -3.14
CA ALA A 15 -0.86 38.80 -2.89
C ALA A 15 -0.92 37.39 -3.52
N LEU A 16 0.03 37.03 -4.40
CA LEU A 16 0.11 35.72 -5.07
C LEU A 16 0.95 34.67 -4.32
N LEU A 17 1.50 35.02 -3.15
CA LEU A 17 2.48 34.18 -2.42
C LEU A 17 1.94 33.17 -1.38
N PRO A 18 0.64 33.03 -1.05
CA PRO A 18 0.18 31.94 -0.20
C PRO A 18 -0.79 30.99 -0.94
N SER A 19 -0.32 30.34 -2.00
CA SER A 19 -1.03 29.17 -2.57
C SER A 19 -0.09 27.99 -2.85
N MET A 20 1.01 27.89 -2.10
CA MET A 20 1.71 26.62 -1.94
C MET A 20 0.87 25.73 -1.01
N GLY A 21 -0.15 25.09 -1.57
CA GLY A 21 -0.80 23.96 -0.92
C GLY A 21 0.24 22.86 -0.71
N PHE A 22 0.64 22.65 0.55
CA PHE A 22 1.47 21.51 0.92
C PHE A 22 0.68 20.23 0.66
N SER A 23 0.90 19.60 -0.50
CA SER A 23 0.51 18.21 -0.69
C SER A 23 1.42 17.38 0.23
N GLN A 24 0.91 16.99 1.40
CA GLN A 24 1.64 16.10 2.29
C GLN A 24 1.78 14.75 1.58
N ILE A 25 3.00 14.41 1.17
CA ILE A 25 3.32 13.08 0.67
C ILE A 25 3.01 12.11 1.82
N PRO A 26 2.17 11.08 1.60
CA PRO A 26 1.89 10.09 2.63
C PRO A 26 3.21 9.45 3.07
N VAL A 27 3.44 9.40 4.38
CA VAL A 27 4.65 8.78 4.94
C VAL A 27 4.61 7.29 4.61
N CYS A 28 5.48 6.84 3.70
CA CYS A 28 5.66 5.44 3.35
C CYS A 28 6.99 4.94 3.89
N GLY A 29 6.95 3.95 4.78
CA GLY A 29 8.14 3.40 5.41
C GLY A 29 9.02 2.52 4.50
N PHE A 30 8.52 2.14 3.33
CA PHE A 30 9.18 1.15 2.47
C PHE A 30 10.59 1.58 2.06
N ASP A 31 10.76 2.78 1.52
CA ASP A 31 12.03 3.23 0.94
C ASP A 31 13.17 3.27 1.97
N GLY A 32 12.89 3.75 3.18
CA GLY A 32 13.88 3.84 4.25
C GLY A 32 14.32 2.46 4.72
N LEU A 33 13.37 1.54 4.95
CA LEU A 33 13.66 0.17 5.34
C LEU A 33 14.39 -0.58 4.22
N TYR A 34 13.92 -0.45 2.98
CA TYR A 34 14.53 -1.09 1.81
C TYR A 34 15.99 -0.67 1.65
N LYS A 35 16.29 0.64 1.71
CA LYS A 35 17.67 1.15 1.65
C LYS A 35 18.55 0.61 2.77
N ASN A 36 18.01 0.45 3.97
CA ASN A 36 18.76 -0.12 5.09
C ASN A 36 18.99 -1.63 4.93
N LEU A 37 17.99 -2.38 4.50
CA LEU A 37 18.10 -3.83 4.23
C LEU A 37 19.08 -4.14 3.10
N MET A 38 19.17 -3.28 2.08
CA MET A 38 20.15 -3.43 0.99
C MET A 38 21.62 -3.32 1.44
N LYS A 39 21.91 -2.90 2.68
CA LYS A 39 23.26 -2.92 3.26
C LYS A 39 23.68 -4.33 3.70
N ASP A 40 22.72 -5.22 3.95
CA ASP A 40 22.97 -6.64 4.22
C ASP A 40 23.30 -7.36 2.89
N PRO A 41 24.50 -7.93 2.72
CA PRO A 41 24.89 -8.63 1.50
C PRO A 41 23.95 -9.78 1.12
N ALA A 42 23.41 -10.51 2.11
CA ALA A 42 22.52 -11.64 1.85
C ALA A 42 21.17 -11.17 1.28
N TYR A 43 20.60 -10.09 1.84
CA TYR A 43 19.39 -9.46 1.32
C TYR A 43 19.61 -8.89 -0.08
N ALA A 44 20.71 -8.15 -0.29
CA ALA A 44 21.05 -7.57 -1.58
C ALA A 44 21.24 -8.64 -2.67
N GLN A 45 21.89 -9.75 -2.33
CA GLN A 45 22.03 -10.89 -3.24
C GLN A 45 20.65 -11.47 -3.60
N GLY A 46 19.76 -11.65 -2.62
CA GLY A 46 18.39 -12.11 -2.88
C GLY A 46 17.61 -11.21 -3.84
N VAL A 47 17.70 -9.89 -3.66
CA VAL A 47 17.09 -8.91 -4.57
C VAL A 47 17.71 -9.00 -5.96
N ASN A 48 19.03 -9.14 -6.07
CA ASN A 48 19.70 -9.29 -7.37
C ASN A 48 19.27 -10.55 -8.11
N LEU A 49 19.16 -11.69 -7.41
CA LEU A 49 18.65 -12.94 -7.98
C LEU A 49 17.20 -12.80 -8.44
N MET A 50 16.34 -12.16 -7.65
CA MET A 50 14.97 -11.86 -8.02
C MET A 50 14.91 -11.00 -9.30
N ASN A 51 15.70 -9.93 -9.38
CA ASN A 51 15.76 -9.06 -10.55
C ASN A 51 16.26 -9.78 -11.80
N GLN A 52 17.23 -10.69 -11.67
CA GLN A 52 17.69 -11.54 -12.77
C GLN A 52 16.58 -12.49 -13.25
N ALA A 53 15.86 -13.13 -12.31
CA ALA A 53 14.74 -14.01 -12.64
C ALA A 53 13.60 -13.25 -13.33
N ILE A 54 13.28 -12.04 -12.89
CA ILE A 54 12.29 -11.16 -13.54
C ILE A 54 12.72 -10.86 -14.98
N LYS A 55 13.95 -10.39 -15.20
CA LYS A 55 14.46 -10.09 -16.56
C LYS A 55 14.42 -11.31 -17.48
N ALA A 56 14.79 -12.49 -16.95
CA ALA A 56 14.72 -13.73 -17.71
C ALA A 56 13.27 -14.07 -18.09
N LYS A 57 12.31 -13.87 -17.16
CA LYS A 57 10.89 -14.09 -17.41
C LYS A 57 10.31 -13.09 -18.41
N GLU A 58 10.69 -11.83 -18.32
CA GLU A 58 10.31 -10.79 -19.28
C GLU A 58 10.81 -11.13 -20.68
N ALA A 59 12.05 -11.57 -20.82
CA ALA A 59 12.60 -12.01 -22.11
C ALA A 59 11.81 -13.21 -22.69
N GLN A 60 11.44 -14.18 -21.84
CA GLN A 60 10.58 -15.31 -22.25
C GLN A 60 9.20 -14.84 -22.71
N ILE A 61 8.54 -13.98 -21.94
CA ILE A 61 7.22 -13.43 -22.26
C ILE A 61 7.28 -12.62 -23.55
N ASN A 62 8.30 -11.78 -23.73
CA ASN A 62 8.46 -10.99 -24.95
C ASN A 62 8.68 -11.88 -26.17
N ALA A 63 9.51 -12.93 -26.07
CA ALA A 63 9.69 -13.90 -27.13
C ALA A 63 8.38 -14.65 -27.46
N GLN A 64 7.59 -15.02 -26.45
CA GLN A 64 6.27 -15.64 -26.63
C GLN A 64 5.25 -14.68 -27.25
N ASN A 65 5.20 -13.42 -26.81
CA ASN A 65 4.31 -12.40 -27.37
C ASN A 65 4.60 -12.13 -28.85
N LEU A 66 5.85 -12.29 -29.32
CA LEU A 66 6.17 -12.26 -30.75
C LEU A 66 5.52 -13.43 -31.52
N LEU A 67 5.40 -14.61 -30.89
CA LEU A 67 4.74 -15.79 -31.46
C LEU A 67 3.21 -15.68 -31.43
N TYR A 68 2.66 -14.93 -30.47
CA TYR A 68 1.23 -14.77 -30.22
C TYR A 68 0.69 -13.37 -30.58
N LYS A 69 1.35 -12.62 -31.47
CA LYS A 69 0.99 -11.24 -31.88
C LYS A 69 -0.49 -11.03 -32.25
N ASN A 70 -1.19 -12.09 -32.66
CA ASN A 70 -2.62 -12.06 -33.01
C ASN A 70 -3.51 -12.91 -32.09
N ALA A 71 -2.96 -13.53 -31.04
CA ALA A 71 -3.76 -14.23 -30.05
C ALA A 71 -4.21 -13.22 -29.00
N ASN A 72 -5.53 -13.06 -28.89
CA ASN A 72 -6.14 -12.33 -27.79
C ASN A 72 -5.99 -13.17 -26.53
N ILE A 73 -4.80 -13.17 -25.92
CA ILE A 73 -4.59 -13.79 -24.61
C ILE A 73 -5.23 -12.86 -23.58
N VAL A 74 -6.57 -12.88 -23.54
CA VAL A 74 -7.33 -12.35 -22.42
C VAL A 74 -7.11 -13.35 -21.28
N GLY A 75 -6.00 -13.19 -20.56
CA GLY A 75 -5.84 -13.86 -19.28
C GLY A 75 -6.99 -13.44 -18.37
N GLY A 76 -7.68 -14.41 -17.77
CA GLY A 76 -8.76 -14.13 -16.83
C GLY A 76 -8.27 -13.33 -15.62
N ILE A 77 -9.21 -12.80 -14.84
CA ILE A 77 -8.91 -12.12 -13.58
C ILE A 77 -8.41 -13.16 -12.56
N TYR A 78 -7.20 -12.97 -12.04
CA TYR A 78 -6.65 -13.81 -10.97
C TYR A 78 -7.21 -13.38 -9.62
N GLU A 79 -7.92 -14.28 -8.96
CA GLU A 79 -8.47 -14.02 -7.63
C GLU A 79 -7.47 -14.39 -6.54
N LEU A 80 -7.11 -13.40 -5.73
CA LEU A 80 -6.20 -13.58 -4.61
C LEU A 80 -7.00 -13.59 -3.30
N PRO A 81 -7.03 -14.72 -2.56
CA PRO A 81 -7.63 -14.76 -1.24
C PRO A 81 -6.75 -13.95 -0.27
N VAL A 82 -7.35 -13.02 0.47
CA VAL A 82 -6.69 -12.16 1.45
C VAL A 82 -7.27 -12.37 2.84
N VAL A 83 -6.39 -12.27 3.84
CA VAL A 83 -6.77 -12.19 5.26
C VAL A 83 -6.38 -10.81 5.77
N VAL A 84 -7.30 -10.14 6.47
CA VAL A 84 -7.08 -8.84 7.10
C VAL A 84 -6.94 -9.04 8.59
N HIS A 85 -5.74 -8.79 9.12
CA HIS A 85 -5.50 -8.78 10.55
C HIS A 85 -5.70 -7.36 11.10
N VAL A 86 -6.72 -7.17 11.92
CA VAL A 86 -7.00 -5.94 12.67
C VAL A 86 -6.39 -6.10 14.05
N LEU A 87 -5.37 -5.29 14.34
CA LEU A 87 -4.76 -5.21 15.66
C LEU A 87 -5.56 -4.20 16.50
N VAL A 88 -6.25 -4.68 17.53
CA VAL A 88 -7.19 -3.88 18.33
C VAL A 88 -6.50 -3.42 19.62
N PRO A 89 -6.15 -2.13 19.77
CA PRO A 89 -5.68 -1.60 21.04
C PRO A 89 -6.85 -1.42 22.02
N ASN A 90 -6.56 -1.53 23.32
CA ASN A 90 -7.49 -1.18 24.42
C ASN A 90 -8.91 -1.79 24.34
N HIS A 91 -9.06 -2.95 23.68
CA HIS A 91 -10.36 -3.60 23.46
C HIS A 91 -11.42 -2.67 22.84
N GLU A 92 -11.02 -1.81 21.90
CA GLU A 92 -11.97 -0.91 21.25
C GLU A 92 -13.13 -1.68 20.58
N ALA A 93 -14.33 -1.08 20.61
CA ALA A 93 -15.51 -1.67 20.01
C ALA A 93 -15.44 -1.67 18.47
N VAL A 94 -16.08 -2.66 17.83
CA VAL A 94 -16.16 -2.70 16.36
C VAL A 94 -16.89 -1.46 15.83
N GLY A 95 -16.35 -0.85 14.78
CA GLY A 95 -16.82 0.40 14.18
C GLY A 95 -16.02 1.64 14.58
N THR A 96 -15.04 1.52 15.49
CA THR A 96 -14.12 2.61 15.81
C THR A 96 -12.98 2.73 14.78
N ALA A 97 -12.18 3.78 14.91
CA ALA A 97 -11.02 4.01 14.05
C ALA A 97 -9.98 2.88 14.14
N TYR A 98 -9.76 2.30 15.33
CA TYR A 98 -8.77 1.23 15.54
C TYR A 98 -9.39 -0.18 15.55
N ASN A 99 -10.71 -0.29 15.40
CA ASN A 99 -11.39 -1.56 15.21
C ASN A 99 -12.50 -1.42 14.14
N PRO A 100 -12.15 -1.18 12.87
CA PRO A 100 -13.11 -0.85 11.81
C PRO A 100 -14.14 -1.96 11.58
N SER A 101 -15.34 -1.59 11.14
CA SER A 101 -16.39 -2.55 10.82
C SER A 101 -16.00 -3.48 9.66
N ASP A 102 -16.60 -4.66 9.60
CA ASP A 102 -16.42 -5.60 8.46
C ASP A 102 -16.77 -4.93 7.12
N GLN A 103 -17.78 -4.07 7.11
CA GLN A 103 -18.15 -3.33 5.90
C GLN A 103 -17.06 -2.36 5.47
N SER A 104 -16.47 -1.61 6.40
CA SER A 104 -15.35 -0.72 6.12
C SER A 104 -14.13 -1.46 5.53
N ILE A 105 -13.86 -2.68 6.02
CA ILE A 105 -12.80 -3.54 5.49
C ILE A 105 -13.13 -4.02 4.07
N LYS A 106 -14.38 -4.41 3.81
CA LYS A 106 -14.85 -4.78 2.46
C LYS A 106 -14.76 -3.59 1.49
N ASP A 107 -15.12 -2.39 1.94
CA ASP A 107 -15.05 -1.17 1.13
C ASP A 107 -13.59 -0.82 0.78
N MET A 108 -12.65 -1.00 1.72
CA MET A 108 -11.22 -0.88 1.46
C MET A 108 -10.76 -1.86 0.38
N ILE A 109 -11.15 -3.14 0.46
CA ILE A 109 -10.82 -4.16 -0.54
C ILE A 109 -11.43 -3.80 -1.91
N ASN A 110 -12.67 -3.33 -1.94
CA ASN A 110 -13.33 -2.88 -3.16
C ASN A 110 -12.60 -1.70 -3.81
N ASN A 111 -12.14 -0.74 -3.00
CA ASN A 111 -11.33 0.36 -3.49
C ASN A 111 -9.99 -0.12 -4.07
N CYS A 112 -9.30 -1.07 -3.43
CA CYS A 112 -8.11 -1.71 -4.00
C CYS A 112 -8.40 -2.37 -5.35
N ASN A 113 -9.51 -3.09 -5.46
CA ASN A 113 -9.93 -3.72 -6.72
C ASN A 113 -10.23 -2.70 -7.82
N THR A 114 -10.84 -1.56 -7.51
CA THR A 114 -11.04 -0.46 -8.47
C THR A 114 -9.71 0.10 -8.97
N ILE A 115 -8.70 0.19 -8.10
CA ILE A 115 -7.35 0.63 -8.48
C ILE A 115 -6.70 -0.39 -9.41
N PHE A 116 -6.73 -1.69 -9.08
CA PHE A 116 -6.16 -2.74 -9.94
C PHE A 116 -6.87 -2.83 -11.29
N ALA A 117 -8.18 -2.60 -11.33
CA ALA A 117 -8.95 -2.56 -12.56
C ALA A 117 -8.68 -1.32 -13.45
N GLY A 118 -7.84 -0.38 -13.01
CA GLY A 118 -7.57 0.86 -13.75
C GLY A 118 -8.78 1.79 -13.86
N ASN A 119 -9.79 1.63 -12.99
CA ASN A 119 -11.05 2.37 -13.03
C ASN A 119 -11.13 3.46 -11.94
N ASN A 120 -9.99 4.03 -11.54
CA ASN A 120 -9.94 5.10 -10.54
C ASN A 120 -9.68 6.45 -11.24
N ALA A 121 -10.47 7.47 -10.89
CA ALA A 121 -10.31 8.84 -11.38
C ALA A 121 -8.89 9.42 -11.17
N LYS A 122 -8.12 8.89 -10.22
CA LYS A 122 -6.75 9.34 -9.92
C LYS A 122 -5.64 8.49 -10.55
N ASN A 123 -5.96 7.36 -11.21
CA ASN A 123 -4.95 6.47 -11.78
C ASN A 123 -5.49 5.79 -13.05
N THR A 124 -5.03 6.25 -14.22
CA THR A 124 -5.43 5.79 -15.56
C THR A 124 -4.43 4.79 -16.17
N GLY A 125 -3.65 4.09 -15.33
CA GLY A 125 -2.75 3.02 -15.78
C GLY A 125 -3.49 1.83 -16.40
N PRO A 126 -2.79 0.97 -17.16
CA PRO A 126 -3.38 -0.25 -17.69
C PRO A 126 -3.89 -1.15 -16.54
N PRO A 127 -5.01 -1.86 -16.75
CA PRO A 127 -5.55 -2.75 -15.73
C PRO A 127 -4.56 -3.88 -15.41
N ILE A 128 -4.41 -4.16 -14.11
CA ILE A 128 -3.73 -5.34 -13.61
C ILE A 128 -4.82 -6.39 -13.35
N PRO A 129 -4.82 -7.55 -14.03
CA PRO A 129 -5.92 -8.52 -13.98
C PRO A 129 -5.92 -9.34 -12.69
N ILE A 130 -5.99 -8.67 -11.54
CA ILE A 130 -6.02 -9.24 -10.20
C ILE A 130 -7.26 -8.71 -9.48
N ARG A 131 -7.92 -9.58 -8.70
CA ARG A 131 -9.01 -9.22 -7.79
C ARG A 131 -8.75 -9.81 -6.41
N LEU A 132 -8.72 -8.95 -5.39
CA LEU A 132 -8.63 -9.36 -4.00
C LEU A 132 -10.03 -9.81 -3.52
N GLN A 133 -10.08 -10.93 -2.81
CA GLN A 133 -11.28 -11.42 -2.12
C GLN A 133 -10.93 -11.88 -0.72
N LEU A 134 -11.82 -11.65 0.25
CA LEU A 134 -11.62 -12.19 1.61
C LEU A 134 -11.59 -13.73 1.57
N ALA A 135 -10.61 -14.31 2.26
CA ALA A 135 -10.47 -15.75 2.35
C ALA A 135 -11.69 -16.37 3.04
N GLN A 136 -12.28 -17.38 2.41
CA GLN A 136 -13.46 -18.09 2.93
C GLN A 136 -13.07 -19.33 3.77
N ARG A 137 -11.79 -19.70 3.76
CA ARG A 137 -11.25 -20.87 4.45
C ARG A 137 -9.98 -20.52 5.21
N SER A 138 -9.83 -21.07 6.41
CA SER A 138 -8.60 -20.98 7.20
C SER A 138 -7.53 -21.95 6.67
N PRO A 139 -6.25 -21.79 7.07
CA PRO A 139 -5.20 -22.77 6.79
C PRO A 139 -5.51 -24.18 7.31
N SER A 140 -6.36 -24.30 8.34
CA SER A 140 -6.89 -25.56 8.88
C SER A 140 -8.16 -26.06 8.18
N CYS A 141 -8.51 -25.50 7.01
CA CYS A 141 -9.69 -25.82 6.20
C CYS A 141 -11.06 -25.50 6.84
N GLY A 142 -11.09 -24.82 7.99
CA GLY A 142 -12.30 -24.31 8.62
C GLY A 142 -12.92 -23.16 7.82
N ALA A 143 -14.19 -22.84 8.06
CA ALA A 143 -14.81 -21.63 7.52
C ALA A 143 -14.15 -20.38 8.12
N SER A 144 -13.92 -19.35 7.30
CA SER A 144 -13.36 -18.06 7.74
C SER A 144 -14.09 -16.91 7.07
N THR A 145 -14.09 -15.75 7.74
CA THR A 145 -14.52 -14.47 7.17
C THR A 145 -13.39 -13.75 6.45
N GLY A 146 -12.15 -14.23 6.60
CA GLY A 146 -10.93 -13.56 6.14
C GLY A 146 -10.57 -12.32 6.96
N ILE A 147 -11.21 -12.11 8.12
CA ILE A 147 -10.97 -10.97 9.01
C ILE A 147 -10.64 -11.51 10.39
N ASP A 148 -9.41 -11.30 10.82
CA ASP A 148 -8.93 -11.66 12.16
C ASP A 148 -8.80 -10.39 13.00
N ARG A 149 -9.39 -10.38 14.19
CA ARG A 149 -9.26 -9.28 15.15
C ARG A 149 -8.40 -9.76 16.31
N ILE A 150 -7.17 -9.25 16.37
CA ILE A 150 -6.15 -9.65 17.34
C ILE A 150 -6.10 -8.58 18.42
N ASP A 151 -6.25 -8.98 19.67
CA ASP A 151 -6.07 -8.07 20.81
C ASP A 151 -4.59 -7.68 20.93
N ALA A 152 -4.33 -6.39 20.75
CA ALA A 152 -2.99 -5.82 20.82
C ALA A 152 -2.77 -4.98 22.11
N SER A 153 -3.71 -5.02 23.06
CA SER A 153 -3.65 -4.25 24.30
C SER A 153 -2.46 -4.61 25.19
N SER A 154 -2.03 -5.88 25.19
CA SER A 154 -0.90 -6.40 25.96
C SER A 154 0.45 -6.21 25.26
N ILE A 155 0.45 -5.79 23.99
CA ILE A 155 1.68 -5.62 23.21
C ILE A 155 2.33 -4.29 23.61
N ALA A 156 3.50 -4.37 24.22
CA ALA A 156 4.27 -3.20 24.65
C ALA A 156 4.44 -2.19 23.50
N ASN A 157 4.19 -0.91 23.80
CA ASN A 157 4.29 0.24 22.91
C ASN A 157 3.32 0.26 21.72
N TYR A 158 2.53 -0.80 21.47
CA TYR A 158 1.60 -0.82 20.33
C TYR A 158 0.51 0.23 20.48
N LYS A 159 -0.12 0.29 21.66
CA LYS A 159 -1.23 1.20 21.93
C LYS A 159 -0.85 2.69 21.81
N ASP A 160 0.41 3.02 22.10
CA ASP A 160 0.87 4.40 22.20
C ASP A 160 1.57 4.88 20.91
N ILE A 161 2.30 3.99 20.23
CA ILE A 161 3.22 4.35 19.12
C ILE A 161 3.00 3.47 17.87
N GLY A 162 2.17 2.43 17.96
CA GLY A 162 1.93 1.50 16.86
C GLY A 162 3.12 0.57 16.59
N LEU A 163 3.28 0.14 15.34
CA LEU A 163 4.33 -0.79 14.95
C LEU A 163 5.70 -0.11 14.84
N ALA A 164 6.74 -0.85 15.22
CA ALA A 164 8.14 -0.48 15.04
C ALA A 164 8.45 -0.26 13.56
N HIS A 165 9.12 0.85 13.26
CA HIS A 165 9.65 1.19 11.95
C HIS A 165 11.17 0.98 11.89
N GLY A 166 11.59 -0.28 11.78
CA GLY A 166 13.01 -0.66 11.67
C GLY A 166 13.72 -0.86 13.00
N SER A 167 15.03 -1.14 12.94
CA SER A 167 15.87 -1.38 14.11
C SER A 167 16.06 -0.08 14.91
N GLY A 168 15.66 -0.06 16.19
CA GLY A 168 15.84 1.07 17.10
C GLY A 168 14.63 1.99 17.26
N SER A 169 13.52 1.74 16.56
CA SER A 169 12.27 2.46 16.81
C SER A 169 11.58 1.95 18.08
N THR A 170 10.88 2.82 18.79
CA THR A 170 10.19 2.51 20.05
C THR A 170 8.85 1.79 19.89
N GLY A 171 8.34 1.63 18.67
CA GLY A 171 7.08 0.93 18.41
C GLY A 171 7.12 -0.57 18.72
N ALA A 172 5.97 -1.23 18.66
CA ALA A 172 5.84 -2.66 18.89
C ALA A 172 6.56 -3.49 17.82
N PRO A 173 7.36 -4.51 18.20
CA PRO A 173 8.04 -5.36 17.23
C PRO A 173 7.03 -6.16 16.41
N LYS A 174 7.18 -6.18 15.08
CA LYS A 174 6.28 -6.91 14.16
C LYS A 174 6.06 -8.37 14.55
N ALA A 175 7.07 -9.02 15.13
CA ALA A 175 6.99 -10.41 15.57
C ALA A 175 6.03 -10.64 16.75
N ALA A 176 5.75 -9.60 17.56
CA ALA A 176 4.83 -9.69 18.69
C ALA A 176 3.35 -9.51 18.28
N CYS A 177 3.07 -9.08 17.05
CA CYS A 177 1.72 -8.80 16.55
C CYS A 177 1.18 -9.93 15.65
N LYS A 178 1.48 -11.18 16.00
CA LYS A 178 1.11 -12.39 15.24
C LYS A 178 0.11 -13.23 15.99
#